data_AF-A0A950CKS4-F1
#
_entry.id   AF-A0A950CKS4-F1
#
_cell.length_a   1.000
_cell.length_b   1.000
_cell.length_c   1.000
_cell.angle_alpha   90.00
_cell.angle_beta   90.00
_cell.angle_gamma   90.00
#
_symmetry.space_group_name_H-M   'P 1'
#
loop_
_entity.id
_entity.type
_entity.pdbx_description
1 polymer ?
#
loop_
_entity_poly.entity_id
_entity_poly.type
_entity_poly.pdbx_seq_one_letter_code
_entity_poly.pdbx_strand_id
1 'polypeptide(L)' 'IHRAQVKDISAVVENNKITQWRVAIQASFVVKDQLHE' A
#
# COMPACT_ATOMS: atom_id res chain seq x y z
N ILE A 1 6.41 -5.98 14.56
CA ILE A 1 5.46 -4.87 14.30
C ILE A 1 5.02 -4.99 12.86
N HIS A 2 3.71 -5.17 12.63
CA HIS A 2 3.14 -5.10 11.29
C HIS A 2 2.30 -3.82 11.25
N ARG A 3 2.70 -2.86 10.41
CA ARG A 3 1.99 -1.58 10.24
C ARG A 3 1.81 -1.34 8.75
N ALA A 4 0.58 -1.08 8.34
CA ALA A 4 0.28 -0.60 7.00
C ALA A 4 -0.32 0.80 7.12
N GLN A 5 0.09 1.70 6.23
CA GLN A 5 -0.47 3.04 6.13
C GLN A 5 -0.75 3.39 4.67
N VAL A 6 -1.91 3.97 4.42
CA VAL A 6 -2.21 4.57 3.12
C VAL A 6 -1.36 5.83 2.98
N LYS A 7 -0.70 5.97 1.84
CA LYS A 7 0.14 7.12 1.51
C LYS A 7 -0.51 8.07 0.54
N ASP A 8 -1.25 7.52 -0.41
CA ASP A 8 -1.93 8.29 -1.42
C ASP A 8 -3.18 7.55 -1.88
N ILE A 9 -4.19 8.32 -2.24
CA ILE A 9 -5.39 7.85 -2.92
C ILE A 9 -5.61 8.77 -4.11
N SER A 10 -5.55 8.19 -5.31
CA SER A 10 -5.80 8.90 -6.57
C SER A 10 -6.79 8.12 -7.43
N ALA A 11 -7.39 8.84 -8.37
CA ALA A 11 -8.35 8.27 -9.31
C ALA A 11 -8.03 8.74 -10.73
N VAL A 12 -8.22 7.84 -11.70
CA VAL A 12 -8.28 8.21 -13.12
C VAL A 12 -9.74 8.53 -13.43
N VAL A 13 -9.98 9.72 -13.97
CA VAL A 13 -11.31 10.19 -14.37
C VAL A 13 -11.32 10.40 -15.87
N GLU A 14 -12.23 9.71 -16.55
CA GLU A 14 -12.49 9.86 -17.97
C GLU A 14 -13.99 10.08 -18.18
N ASN A 15 -14.36 11.05 -19.02
CA ASN A 15 -15.77 11.39 -19.29
C ASN A 15 -16.60 11.63 -18.02
N ASN A 16 -16.03 12.36 -17.05
CA ASN A 16 -16.63 12.65 -15.73
C ASN A 16 -17.03 11.40 -14.92
N LYS A 17 -16.42 10.26 -15.20
CA LYS A 17 -16.58 9.02 -14.43
C LYS A 17 -15.23 8.52 -13.96
N ILE A 18 -15.20 8.02 -12.73
CA ILE A 18 -14.02 7.35 -12.19
C ILE A 18 -13.90 6.00 -12.89
N THR A 19 -12.82 5.79 -13.63
CA THR A 19 -12.55 4.54 -14.34
C THR A 19 -11.63 3.62 -13.54
N GLN A 20 -10.76 4.20 -12.70
CA GLN A 20 -9.85 3.43 -11.87
C GLN A 20 -9.48 4.17 -10.59
N TRP A 21 -9.46 3.43 -9.48
CA TRP A 21 -8.85 3.88 -8.23
C TRP A 21 -7.43 3.34 -8.09
N ARG A 22 -6.53 4.17 -7.58
CA ARG A 22 -5.18 3.79 -7.19
C ARG A 22 -4.95 4.16 -5.73
N VAL A 23 -4.51 3.18 -4.95
CA VAL A 23 -4.19 3.36 -3.53
C VAL A 23 -2.74 2.95 -3.33
N ALA A 24 -1.92 3.87 -2.84
CA ALA A 24 -0.55 3.59 -2.46
C ALA A 24 -0.50 3.21 -0.98
N ILE A 25 0.05 2.04 -0.65
CA ILE A 25 0.16 1.55 0.72
C ILE A 25 1.63 1.34 1.05
N GLN A 26 2.08 1.89 2.16
CA GLN A 26 3.37 1.54 2.76
C GLN A 26 3.13 0.51 3.86
N ALA A 27 3.69 -0.68 3.69
CA ALA A 27 3.71 -1.73 4.70
C ALA A 27 5.10 -1.84 5.34
N SER A 28 5.13 -1.97 6.65
CA SER A 28 6.33 -2.24 7.44
C SER A 28 6.14 -3.52 8.22
N PHE A 29 7.10 -4.43 8.08
CA PHE A 29 7.14 -5.71 8.77
C PHE A 29 8.53 -5.90 9.37
N VAL A 30 8.58 -6.48 10.57
CA VAL A 30 9.83 -6.88 11.20
C VAL A 30 10.17 -8.27 10.70
N VAL A 31 11.28 -8.40 9.97
CA VAL A 31 11.87 -9.69 9.66
C VAL A 31 12.67 -10.12 10.88
N LYS A 32 12.27 -11.22 11.52
CA LYS A 32 13.15 -11.89 12.49
C LYS A 32 14.07 -12.78 11.68
N ASP A 33 15.35 -12.48 11.65
CA ASP A 33 16.34 -13.47 11.24
C ASP A 33 16.26 -14.62 12.24
N GLN A 34 15.67 -15.74 11.82
CA GLN A 34 15.99 -17.02 12.42
C GLN A 34 17.39 -17.37 11.95
N LEU A 35 18.40 -16.82 12.65
CA LEU A 35 19.74 -17.34 12.61
C LEU A 35 19.62 -18.81 13.05
N HIS A 36 19.87 -19.71 12.10
CA HIS A 36 19.96 -21.15 12.35
C HIS A 36 21.10 -21.40 13.34
N GLU A 37 20.82 -22.21 14.36
CA GLU A 37 21.77 -23.12 15.00
C GLU A 37 21.10 -24.49 15.12
#